data_AF-A0A940TZR1-F1
#
_entry.id   AF-A0A940TZR1-F1
#
_cell.length_a   1.000
_cell.length_b   1.000
_cell.length_c   1.000
_cell.angle_alpha   90.00
_cell.angle_beta   90.00
_cell.angle_gamma   90.00
#
_symmetry.space_group_name_H-M   'P 1'
#
loop_
_entity.id
_entity.type
_entity.pdbx_description
1 polymer ?
#
loop_
_entity_poly.entity_id
_entity_poly.type
_entity_poly.pdbx_seq_one_letter_code
_entity_poly.pdbx_strand_id
1 'polypeptide(L)'
;MKKVDWLTVAQFVLSLLAILAAWGIAAGAALLSLLGTATEAAFPTASLAVSAIAVSLLLLPSTILAFLRMIGRPIQRVPALPRWWPLVLVAALILTLLVGVWAVGSGLEWLILPVLHVLAVGLPIVLLVYLGTRRLPPASPQRQWGVFNSGLVLGPLLIMIAEIGALVLFGLLGAIFLSTRPDLLDSLLELAGEITRPGVTTDEIAKMIGPFLTQPAVIAAVFAFVAVVVPLIEEAIKPIGVWLLFGRLRRPAAGFAAGLLSGAGYAMFESLAAFSSGEQWASVTIARMGTAAVHVVTTGLTGWALVGAWREKRYLQLGLTYLAVIALHGVWNGMTVTLLVSELAASQSNSQEMPVMNALATAAPFILGLLTILCISLILIWNRKLRRPQAATADPSIQADTTDSEVIGNVL
;
A
#
# COMPACT_ATOMS: atom_id res chain seq x y z
N MET A 1 -28.34 -27.69 9.68
CA MET A 1 -26.99 -27.11 9.87
C MET A 1 -26.82 -25.94 8.90
N LYS A 2 -26.58 -24.71 9.37
CA LYS A 2 -26.28 -23.57 8.48
C LYS A 2 -24.98 -23.88 7.72
N LYS A 3 -25.00 -23.81 6.38
CA LYS A 3 -23.79 -24.02 5.55
C LYS A 3 -22.74 -23.00 5.98
N VAL A 4 -21.56 -23.47 6.37
CA VAL A 4 -20.43 -22.61 6.74
C VAL A 4 -19.96 -21.84 5.50
N ASP A 5 -19.90 -20.52 5.60
CA ASP A 5 -19.41 -19.67 4.51
C ASP A 5 -17.88 -19.81 4.40
N TRP A 6 -17.39 -20.44 3.34
CA TRP A 6 -15.97 -20.72 3.15
C TRP A 6 -15.10 -19.46 3.18
N LEU A 7 -15.61 -18.30 2.73
CA LEU A 7 -14.88 -17.02 2.83
C LEU A 7 -14.66 -16.59 4.27
N THR A 8 -15.61 -16.90 5.17
CA THR A 8 -15.45 -16.61 6.59
C THR A 8 -14.38 -17.49 7.21
N VAL A 9 -14.33 -18.77 6.84
CA VAL A 9 -13.27 -19.70 7.29
C VAL A 9 -11.91 -19.25 6.76
N ALA A 10 -11.81 -18.95 5.46
CA ALA A 10 -10.59 -18.47 4.83
C ALA A 10 -10.10 -17.16 5.46
N GLN A 11 -11.01 -16.21 5.72
CA GLN A 11 -10.70 -14.96 6.43
C GLN A 11 -10.12 -15.22 7.82
N PHE A 12 -10.73 -16.12 8.59
CA PHE A 12 -10.25 -16.50 9.92
C PHE A 12 -8.85 -17.11 9.87
N VAL A 13 -8.67 -18.15 9.04
CA VAL A 13 -7.40 -18.87 8.92
C VAL A 13 -6.28 -17.95 8.44
N LEU A 14 -6.52 -17.19 7.37
CA LEU A 14 -5.53 -16.25 6.83
C LEU A 14 -5.13 -15.20 7.87
N SER A 15 -6.11 -14.60 8.55
CA SER A 15 -5.82 -13.55 9.55
C SER A 15 -5.09 -14.13 10.76
N LEU A 16 -5.45 -15.34 11.22
CA LEU A 16 -4.78 -16.01 12.32
C LEU A 16 -3.32 -16.38 11.99
N LEU A 17 -3.08 -16.98 10.83
CA LEU A 17 -1.72 -17.32 10.38
C LEU A 17 -0.85 -16.07 10.23
N ALA A 18 -1.42 -14.99 9.67
CA ALA A 18 -0.72 -13.72 9.53
C ALA A 18 -0.40 -13.07 10.88
N ILE A 19 -1.30 -13.16 11.88
CA ILE A 19 -1.03 -12.73 13.25
C ILE A 19 0.14 -13.52 13.85
N LEU A 20 0.12 -14.85 13.72
CA LEU A 20 1.20 -15.70 14.26
C LEU A 20 2.54 -15.38 13.61
N ALA A 21 2.57 -15.22 12.28
CA ALA A 21 3.77 -14.83 11.55
C ALA A 21 4.28 -13.44 11.98
N ALA A 22 3.39 -12.46 12.10
CA ALA A 22 3.74 -11.11 12.49
C ALA A 22 4.25 -11.03 13.95
N TRP A 23 3.69 -11.81 14.88
CA TRP A 23 4.26 -11.94 16.23
C TRP A 23 5.62 -12.61 16.25
N GLY A 24 5.85 -13.61 15.39
CA GLY A 24 7.18 -14.22 15.22
C GLY A 24 8.22 -13.20 14.74
N ILE A 25 7.87 -12.42 13.71
CA ILE A 25 8.71 -11.32 13.20
C ILE A 25 8.94 -10.27 14.30
N ALA A 26 7.89 -9.87 15.01
CA ALA A 26 7.99 -8.89 16.08
C ALA A 26 8.93 -9.33 17.20
N ALA A 27 8.80 -10.57 17.67
CA ALA A 27 9.64 -11.12 18.73
C ALA A 27 11.11 -11.23 18.30
N GLY A 28 11.35 -11.74 17.08
CA GLY A 28 12.71 -11.82 16.53
C GLY A 28 13.36 -10.45 16.35
N ALA A 29 12.63 -9.51 15.74
CA ALA A 29 13.13 -8.16 15.50
C ALA A 29 13.32 -7.37 16.81
N ALA A 30 12.45 -7.52 17.80
CA ALA A 30 12.61 -6.91 19.11
C ALA A 30 13.83 -7.48 19.86
N LEU A 31 14.04 -8.80 19.82
CA LEU A 31 15.22 -9.43 20.41
C LEU A 31 16.51 -8.90 19.76
N LEU A 32 16.56 -8.84 18.42
CA LEU A 32 17.71 -8.29 17.69
C LEU A 32 17.94 -6.82 18.02
N SER A 33 16.88 -6.02 18.13
CA SER A 33 16.97 -4.61 18.50
C SER A 33 17.56 -4.44 19.91
N LEU A 34 17.11 -5.23 20.89
CA LEU A 34 17.63 -5.21 22.26
C LEU A 34 19.11 -5.62 22.34
N LEU A 35 19.49 -6.68 21.62
CA LEU A 35 20.87 -7.15 21.55
C LEU A 35 21.79 -6.18 20.78
N GLY A 36 21.23 -5.44 19.83
CA GLY A 36 21.92 -4.48 18.97
C GLY A 36 21.78 -3.02 19.41
N THR A 37 21.34 -2.73 20.64
CA THR A 37 21.08 -1.35 21.13
C THR A 37 22.27 -0.40 21.02
N ALA A 38 23.51 -0.91 20.95
CA ALA A 38 24.73 -0.13 20.72
C ALA A 38 25.18 -0.07 19.26
N THR A 39 24.35 -0.53 18.32
CA THR A 39 24.68 -0.66 16.88
C THR A 39 23.69 0.12 16.01
N GLU A 40 24.10 0.49 14.80
CA GLU A 40 23.26 1.14 13.80
C GLU A 40 22.03 0.30 13.39
N ALA A 41 22.01 -1.00 13.71
CA ALA A 41 20.92 -1.92 13.41
C ALA A 41 19.72 -1.81 14.38
N ALA A 42 19.83 -1.07 15.49
CA ALA A 42 18.78 -0.96 16.50
C ALA A 42 17.48 -0.34 15.95
N PHE A 43 17.59 0.72 15.14
CA PHE A 43 16.44 1.44 14.59
C PHE A 43 15.65 0.62 13.55
N PRO A 44 16.27 0.03 12.51
CA PRO A 44 15.54 -0.77 11.53
C PRO A 44 14.82 -1.97 12.16
N THR A 45 15.47 -2.65 13.11
CA THR A 45 14.90 -3.81 13.82
C THR A 45 13.78 -3.42 14.79
N ALA A 46 13.91 -2.31 15.52
CA ALA A 46 12.81 -1.77 16.34
C ALA A 46 11.60 -1.39 15.46
N SER A 47 11.86 -0.74 14.33
CA SER A 47 10.83 -0.32 13.38
C SER A 47 10.07 -1.50 12.78
N LEU A 48 10.80 -2.56 12.41
CA LEU A 48 10.22 -3.82 11.96
C LEU A 48 9.37 -4.47 13.05
N ALA A 49 9.86 -4.50 14.30
CA ALA A 49 9.12 -5.08 15.41
C ALA A 49 7.79 -4.36 15.67
N VAL A 50 7.84 -3.03 15.78
CA VAL A 50 6.65 -2.20 16.03
C VAL A 50 5.65 -2.30 14.88
N SER A 51 6.12 -2.33 13.63
CA SER A 51 5.24 -2.50 12.46
C SER A 51 4.57 -3.86 12.42
N ALA A 52 5.31 -4.94 12.75
CA ALA A 52 4.74 -6.28 12.83
C ALA A 52 3.68 -6.40 13.94
N ILE A 53 3.90 -5.75 15.09
CA ILE A 53 2.88 -5.63 16.15
C ILE A 53 1.67 -4.86 15.63
N ALA A 54 1.86 -3.71 14.97
CA ALA A 54 0.77 -2.91 14.43
C ALA A 54 -0.06 -3.69 13.41
N VAL A 55 0.57 -4.40 12.48
CA VAL A 55 -0.10 -5.32 11.55
C VAL A 55 -0.91 -6.36 12.31
N SER A 56 -0.32 -7.02 13.32
CA SER A 56 -1.03 -8.03 14.13
C SER A 56 -2.30 -7.46 14.78
N LEU A 57 -2.22 -6.26 15.36
CA LEU A 57 -3.36 -5.58 15.98
C LEU A 57 -4.45 -5.23 14.95
N LEU A 58 -4.06 -4.77 13.76
CA LEU A 58 -4.98 -4.47 12.66
C LEU A 58 -5.68 -5.72 12.12
N LEU A 59 -5.09 -6.91 12.27
CA LEU A 59 -5.70 -8.17 11.84
C LEU A 59 -6.72 -8.74 12.85
N LEU A 60 -6.69 -8.31 14.10
CA LEU A 60 -7.57 -8.82 15.17
C LEU A 60 -9.07 -8.68 14.85
N PRO A 61 -9.58 -7.52 14.39
CA PRO A 61 -11.02 -7.37 14.16
C PRO A 61 -11.55 -8.35 13.12
N SER A 62 -10.81 -8.58 12.03
CA SER A 62 -11.17 -9.58 11.03
C SER A 62 -11.23 -10.99 11.60
N THR A 63 -10.21 -11.37 12.38
CA THR A 63 -10.12 -12.70 13.02
C THR A 63 -11.29 -12.92 13.98
N ILE A 64 -11.54 -11.95 14.87
CA ILE A 64 -12.61 -12.02 15.86
C ILE A 64 -13.98 -12.07 15.17
N LEU A 65 -14.24 -11.18 14.21
CA LEU A 65 -15.53 -11.13 13.52
C LEU A 65 -15.80 -12.37 12.69
N ALA A 66 -14.77 -12.95 12.04
CA ALA A 66 -14.90 -14.21 11.33
C ALA A 66 -15.18 -15.36 12.30
N PHE A 67 -14.47 -15.43 13.44
CA PHE A 67 -14.72 -16.42 14.49
C PHE A 67 -16.13 -16.33 15.05
N LEU A 68 -16.57 -15.14 15.45
CA LEU A 68 -17.93 -14.90 15.98
C LEU A 68 -19.00 -15.37 15.00
N ARG A 69 -18.81 -15.12 13.70
CA ARG A 69 -19.74 -15.60 12.67
C ARG A 69 -19.74 -17.12 12.53
N MET A 70 -18.60 -17.79 12.63
CA MET A 70 -18.52 -19.25 12.58
C MET A 70 -19.27 -19.91 13.75
N ILE A 71 -19.23 -19.30 14.94
CA ILE A 71 -19.96 -19.78 16.12
C ILE A 71 -21.40 -19.24 16.22
N GLY A 72 -21.89 -18.55 15.18
CA GLY A 72 -23.26 -18.05 15.12
C GLY A 72 -23.58 -16.89 16.07
N ARG A 73 -22.57 -16.20 16.63
CA ARG A 73 -22.77 -15.01 17.48
C ARG A 73 -23.17 -13.80 16.63
N PRO A 74 -24.11 -12.96 17.10
CA PRO A 74 -24.51 -11.76 16.38
C PRO A 74 -23.34 -10.77 16.29
N ILE A 75 -23.12 -10.20 15.09
CA ILE A 75 -22.15 -9.13 14.88
C ILE A 75 -22.85 -7.80 15.09
N GLN A 76 -22.44 -7.08 16.14
CA GLN A 76 -22.95 -5.75 16.40
C GLN A 76 -22.46 -4.77 15.33
N ARG A 77 -23.35 -3.87 14.91
CA ARG A 77 -22.97 -2.78 14.00
C ARG A 77 -22.16 -1.75 14.77
N VAL A 78 -21.03 -1.35 14.21
CA VAL A 78 -20.22 -0.25 14.75
C VAL A 78 -20.96 1.06 14.45
N PRO A 79 -21.12 1.97 15.43
CA PRO A 79 -21.74 3.27 15.19
C PRO A 79 -20.97 4.06 14.15
N ALA A 80 -21.68 4.87 13.37
CA ALA A 80 -21.05 5.72 12.37
C ALA A 80 -20.20 6.80 13.05
N LEU A 81 -18.98 7.00 12.55
CA LEU A 81 -18.10 8.05 13.04
C LEU A 81 -18.70 9.45 12.81
N PRO A 82 -18.55 10.38 13.76
CA PRO A 82 -19.17 11.70 13.70
C PRO A 82 -18.60 12.58 12.58
N ARG A 83 -19.29 13.67 12.25
CA ARG A 83 -18.91 14.55 11.12
C ARG A 83 -17.60 15.31 11.34
N TRP A 84 -17.22 15.55 12.60
CA TRP A 84 -16.01 16.25 13.01
C TRP A 84 -14.77 15.34 13.12
N TRP A 85 -14.95 14.02 12.98
CA TRP A 85 -13.85 13.05 13.08
C TRP A 85 -12.63 13.35 12.19
N PRO A 86 -12.79 13.84 10.94
CA PRO A 86 -11.65 14.27 10.12
C PRO A 86 -10.76 15.32 10.79
N LEU A 87 -11.35 16.27 11.52
CA LEU A 87 -10.58 17.33 12.20
C LEU A 87 -9.70 16.74 13.30
N VAL A 88 -10.21 15.73 14.02
CA VAL A 88 -9.44 15.03 15.06
C VAL A 88 -8.32 14.21 14.45
N LEU A 89 -8.56 13.52 13.33
CA LEU A 89 -7.50 12.78 12.63
C LEU A 89 -6.39 13.71 12.12
N VAL A 90 -6.75 14.87 11.56
CA VAL A 90 -5.77 15.87 11.10
C VAL A 90 -5.00 16.49 12.28
N ALA A 91 -5.68 16.84 13.37
CA ALA A 91 -5.02 17.36 14.57
C ALA A 91 -4.07 16.32 15.18
N ALA A 92 -4.48 15.06 15.27
CA ALA A 92 -3.65 13.97 15.72
C ALA A 92 -2.42 13.78 14.81
N LEU A 93 -2.60 13.85 13.49
CA LEU A 93 -1.51 13.73 12.52
C LEU A 93 -0.49 14.86 12.68
N ILE A 94 -0.94 16.11 12.80
CA ILE A 94 -0.05 17.26 13.03
C ILE A 94 0.73 17.05 14.34
N LEU A 95 0.06 16.64 15.41
CA LEU A 95 0.71 16.35 16.68
C LEU A 95 1.74 15.21 16.54
N THR A 96 1.41 14.12 15.86
CA THR A 96 2.34 13.02 15.59
C THR A 96 3.59 13.48 14.85
N LEU A 97 3.44 14.31 13.81
CA LEU A 97 4.58 14.86 13.07
C LEU A 97 5.43 15.79 13.93
N LEU A 98 4.81 16.68 14.70
CA LEU A 98 5.53 17.60 15.59
C LEU A 98 6.34 16.85 16.65
N VAL A 99 5.74 15.83 17.29
CA VAL A 99 6.43 15.00 18.27
C VAL A 99 7.53 14.16 17.60
N GLY A 100 7.33 13.71 16.37
CA GLY A 100 8.34 12.97 15.63
C GLY A 100 9.55 13.82 15.26
N VAL A 101 9.34 15.05 14.77
CA VAL A 101 10.43 16.01 14.51
C VAL A 101 11.18 16.35 15.79
N TRP A 102 10.48 16.52 16.92
CA TRP A 102 11.12 16.70 18.22
C TRP A 102 11.95 15.48 18.68
N ALA A 103 11.49 14.27 18.35
CA ALA A 103 12.20 13.04 18.74
C ALA A 103 13.49 12.83 17.96
N VAL A 104 13.63 13.40 16.76
CA VAL A 104 14.88 13.39 15.98
C VAL A 104 15.98 14.10 16.78
N GLY A 105 17.11 13.40 17.02
CA GLY A 105 18.22 13.95 17.80
C GLY A 105 18.02 13.97 19.32
N SER A 106 16.90 13.44 19.84
CA SER A 106 16.64 13.32 21.29
C SER A 106 17.39 12.17 21.98
N GLY A 107 18.06 11.30 21.21
CA GLY A 107 18.63 10.03 21.69
C GLY A 107 17.60 8.92 21.93
N LEU A 108 16.30 9.22 21.85
CA LEU A 108 15.19 8.26 22.00
C LEU A 108 14.51 7.90 20.68
N GLU A 109 15.10 8.29 19.55
CA GLU A 109 14.53 8.13 18.21
C GLU A 109 14.24 6.66 17.85
N TRP A 110 15.13 5.73 18.22
CA TRP A 110 14.98 4.30 17.99
C TRP A 110 13.77 3.67 18.70
N LEU A 111 13.26 4.32 19.76
CA LEU A 111 12.11 3.87 20.52
C LEU A 111 10.83 4.60 20.11
N ILE A 112 10.91 5.92 19.96
CA ILE A 112 9.75 6.80 19.76
C ILE A 112 9.32 6.81 18.28
N LEU A 113 10.25 6.99 17.35
CA LEU A 113 9.92 7.14 15.93
C LEU A 113 9.22 5.91 15.33
N PRO A 114 9.57 4.66 15.66
CA PRO A 114 8.80 3.50 15.18
C PRO A 114 7.30 3.58 15.48
N VAL A 115 6.94 4.00 16.69
CA VAL A 115 5.53 4.11 17.11
C VAL A 115 4.85 5.27 16.40
N LEU A 116 5.54 6.41 16.30
CA LEU A 116 5.01 7.57 15.58
C LEU A 116 4.89 7.32 14.08
N HIS A 117 5.76 6.51 13.48
CA HIS A 117 5.69 6.11 12.07
C HIS A 117 4.38 5.38 11.77
N VAL A 118 4.00 4.42 12.61
CA VAL A 118 2.71 3.70 12.51
C VAL A 118 1.54 4.68 12.53
N LEU A 119 1.56 5.66 13.45
CA LEU A 119 0.50 6.66 13.57
C LEU A 119 0.49 7.61 12.36
N ALA A 120 1.65 8.11 11.95
CA ALA A 120 1.78 9.10 10.90
C ALA A 120 1.39 8.54 9.52
N VAL A 121 1.61 7.25 9.29
CA VAL A 121 1.13 6.53 8.11
C VAL A 121 -0.35 6.14 8.25
N GLY A 122 -0.76 5.63 9.41
CA GLY A 122 -2.10 5.09 9.60
C GLY A 122 -3.20 6.14 9.64
N LEU A 123 -2.96 7.30 10.25
CA LEU A 123 -3.95 8.37 10.37
C LEU A 123 -4.43 8.91 9.00
N PRO A 124 -3.54 9.24 8.03
CA PRO A 124 -3.94 9.56 6.67
C PRO A 124 -4.77 8.46 6.00
N ILE A 125 -4.38 7.19 6.14
CA ILE A 125 -5.12 6.07 5.53
C ILE A 125 -6.55 5.99 6.08
N VAL A 126 -6.71 6.10 7.41
CA VAL A 126 -8.03 6.13 8.06
C VAL A 126 -8.86 7.32 7.56
N LEU A 127 -8.23 8.50 7.41
CA LEU A 127 -8.88 9.69 6.89
C LEU A 127 -9.36 9.49 5.45
N LEU A 128 -8.50 8.95 4.56
CA LEU A 128 -8.83 8.69 3.15
C LEU A 128 -9.99 7.70 3.03
N VAL A 129 -9.95 6.60 3.77
CA VAL A 129 -11.04 5.60 3.81
C VAL A 129 -12.32 6.23 4.33
N TYR A 130 -12.26 7.00 5.43
CA TYR A 130 -13.44 7.70 5.97
C TYR A 130 -14.05 8.62 4.91
N LEU A 131 -13.25 9.48 4.28
CA LEU A 131 -13.73 10.42 3.28
C LEU A 131 -14.32 9.70 2.05
N GLY A 132 -13.68 8.63 1.60
CA GLY A 132 -14.07 7.87 0.41
C GLY A 132 -15.27 6.93 0.60
N THR A 133 -15.51 6.44 1.82
CA THR A 133 -16.60 5.49 2.11
C THR A 133 -17.81 6.12 2.79
N ARG A 134 -17.65 7.31 3.37
CA ARG A 134 -18.73 8.01 4.09
C ARG A 134 -20.00 8.11 3.25
N ARG A 135 -21.15 7.79 3.85
CA ARG A 135 -22.50 7.78 3.24
C ARG A 135 -22.63 6.91 1.98
N LEU A 136 -21.72 5.98 1.73
CA LEU A 136 -21.96 4.87 0.80
C LEU A 136 -22.69 3.74 1.54
N PRO A 137 -23.28 2.76 0.82
CA PRO A 137 -24.02 1.67 1.43
C PRO A 137 -23.15 0.94 2.45
N PRO A 138 -23.62 0.77 3.69
CA PRO A 138 -22.82 0.14 4.73
C PRO A 138 -22.60 -1.33 4.38
N ALA A 139 -21.34 -1.77 4.44
CA ALA A 139 -21.00 -3.18 4.48
C ALA A 139 -21.01 -3.68 5.93
N SER A 140 -21.24 -4.98 6.14
CA SER A 140 -21.07 -5.61 7.46
C SER A 140 -19.62 -5.41 7.96
N PRO A 141 -19.38 -5.18 9.28
CA PRO A 141 -18.04 -5.00 9.82
C PRO A 141 -17.05 -6.09 9.42
N GLN A 142 -17.47 -7.36 9.44
CA GLN A 142 -16.62 -8.49 9.04
C GLN A 142 -16.12 -8.35 7.61
N ARG A 143 -16.99 -7.91 6.68
CA ARG A 143 -16.63 -7.70 5.28
C ARG A 143 -15.64 -6.56 5.14
N GLN A 144 -15.84 -5.45 5.86
CA GLN A 144 -14.93 -4.30 5.79
C GLN A 144 -13.52 -4.70 6.23
N TRP A 145 -13.42 -5.35 7.40
CA TRP A 145 -12.15 -5.84 7.93
C TRP A 145 -11.56 -6.99 7.11
N GLY A 146 -12.38 -7.88 6.55
CA GLY A 146 -11.91 -8.95 5.68
C GLY A 146 -11.29 -8.42 4.38
N VAL A 147 -11.92 -7.41 3.77
CA VAL A 147 -11.39 -6.73 2.58
C VAL A 147 -10.11 -5.98 2.90
N PHE A 148 -10.09 -5.19 3.98
CA PHE A 148 -8.89 -4.50 4.44
C PHE A 148 -7.74 -5.48 4.70
N ASN A 149 -7.98 -6.56 5.46
CA ASN A 149 -6.98 -7.59 5.74
C ASN A 149 -6.47 -8.30 4.48
N SER A 150 -7.35 -8.59 3.52
CA SER A 150 -6.91 -9.18 2.26
C SER A 150 -5.97 -8.24 1.51
N GLY A 151 -6.20 -6.93 1.55
CA GLY A 151 -5.29 -5.93 1.02
C GLY A 151 -4.00 -5.75 1.84
N LEU A 152 -4.05 -5.96 3.15
CA LEU A 152 -2.89 -5.83 4.06
C LEU A 152 -1.94 -7.03 3.99
N VAL A 153 -2.44 -8.22 3.68
CA VAL A 153 -1.67 -9.47 3.75
C VAL A 153 -1.63 -10.18 2.39
N LEU A 154 -2.79 -10.57 1.88
CA LEU A 154 -2.86 -11.40 0.67
C LEU A 154 -2.42 -10.62 -0.58
N GLY A 155 -2.80 -9.34 -0.69
CA GLY A 155 -2.40 -8.46 -1.78
C GLY A 155 -0.87 -8.39 -1.92
N PRO A 156 -0.15 -7.91 -0.88
CA PRO A 156 1.30 -7.83 -0.89
C PRO A 156 1.98 -9.17 -1.15
N LEU A 157 1.50 -10.27 -0.56
CA LEU A 157 2.05 -11.60 -0.80
C LEU A 157 1.98 -11.98 -2.29
N LEU A 158 0.82 -11.80 -2.92
CA LEU A 158 0.62 -12.13 -4.33
C LEU A 158 1.38 -11.18 -5.26
N ILE A 159 1.42 -9.89 -4.92
CA ILE A 159 2.18 -8.87 -5.65
C ILE A 159 3.67 -9.20 -5.62
N MET A 160 4.23 -9.48 -4.43
CA MET A 160 5.64 -9.83 -4.28
C MET A 160 6.03 -11.07 -5.10
N ILE A 161 5.19 -12.11 -5.11
CA ILE A 161 5.42 -13.30 -5.95
C ILE A 161 5.42 -12.93 -7.44
N ALA A 162 4.44 -12.14 -7.87
CA ALA A 162 4.32 -11.72 -9.27
C ALA A 162 5.48 -10.80 -9.71
N GLU A 163 5.92 -9.89 -8.84
CA GLU A 163 7.04 -8.99 -9.08
C GLU A 163 8.37 -9.73 -9.13
N ILE A 164 8.61 -10.70 -8.24
CA ILE A 164 9.80 -11.57 -8.31
C ILE A 164 9.81 -12.33 -9.64
N GLY A 165 8.67 -12.89 -10.06
CA GLY A 165 8.55 -13.54 -11.35
C GLY A 165 8.84 -12.60 -12.53
N ALA A 166 8.31 -11.38 -12.47
CA ALA A 166 8.55 -10.35 -13.49
C ALA A 166 10.02 -9.89 -13.49
N LEU A 167 10.65 -9.76 -12.32
CA LEU A 167 12.05 -9.39 -12.17
C LEU A 167 12.97 -10.46 -12.74
N VAL A 168 12.68 -11.76 -12.50
CA VAL A 168 13.42 -12.87 -13.11
C VAL A 168 13.31 -12.82 -14.63
N LEU A 169 12.10 -12.62 -15.17
CA LEU A 169 11.91 -12.47 -16.62
C LEU A 169 12.68 -11.26 -17.16
N PHE A 170 12.62 -10.12 -16.48
CA PHE A 170 13.34 -8.91 -16.86
C PHE A 170 14.86 -9.11 -16.84
N GLY A 171 15.37 -9.82 -15.83
CA GLY A 171 16.78 -10.21 -15.73
C GLY A 171 17.22 -11.16 -16.85
N LEU A 172 16.37 -12.13 -17.24
CA LEU A 172 16.64 -13.00 -18.39
C LEU A 172 16.72 -12.21 -19.70
N LEU A 173 15.81 -11.24 -19.92
CA LEU A 173 15.88 -10.34 -21.07
C LEU A 173 17.15 -9.48 -21.03
N GLY A 174 17.53 -8.99 -19.85
CA GLY A 174 18.79 -8.28 -19.63
C GLY A 174 20.02 -9.14 -19.96
N ALA A 175 20.04 -10.41 -19.55
CA ALA A 175 21.12 -11.35 -19.87
C ALA A 175 21.21 -11.65 -21.38
N ILE A 176 20.07 -11.79 -22.07
CA ILE A 176 20.02 -11.92 -23.53
C ILE A 176 20.57 -10.64 -24.18
N PHE A 177 20.21 -9.46 -23.67
CA PHE A 177 20.76 -8.21 -24.18
C PHE A 177 22.28 -8.13 -23.96
N LEU A 178 22.77 -8.50 -22.77
CA LEU A 178 24.20 -8.51 -22.45
C LEU A 178 25.00 -9.50 -23.31
N SER A 179 24.43 -10.65 -23.68
CA SER A 179 25.12 -11.61 -24.55
C SER A 179 25.39 -11.07 -25.95
N THR A 180 24.68 -10.01 -26.36
CA THR A 180 24.95 -9.28 -27.62
C THR A 180 26.04 -8.21 -27.48
N ARG A 181 26.59 -7.98 -26.29
CA ARG A 181 27.60 -6.95 -25.99
C ARG A 181 28.78 -7.52 -25.17
N PRO A 182 29.74 -8.20 -25.83
CA PRO A 182 30.91 -8.78 -25.17
C PRO A 182 31.68 -7.77 -24.30
N ASP A 183 31.93 -6.57 -24.80
CA ASP A 183 32.68 -5.53 -24.07
C ASP A 183 32.04 -5.15 -22.72
N LEU A 184 30.70 -5.12 -22.66
CA LEU A 184 29.96 -4.79 -21.44
C LEU A 184 29.99 -5.97 -20.45
N LEU A 185 29.95 -7.20 -20.97
CA LEU A 185 30.08 -8.41 -20.15
C LEU A 185 31.45 -8.45 -19.49
N ASP A 186 32.53 -8.19 -20.24
CA ASP A 186 33.89 -8.16 -19.71
C ASP A 186 34.03 -7.08 -18.62
N SER A 187 33.50 -5.88 -18.87
CA SER A 187 33.48 -4.79 -17.87
C SER A 187 32.74 -5.18 -16.58
N LEU A 188 31.64 -5.93 -16.69
CA LEU A 188 30.89 -6.42 -15.52
C LEU A 188 31.62 -7.53 -14.76
N LEU A 189 32.35 -8.40 -15.47
CA LEU A 189 33.18 -9.44 -14.86
C LEU A 189 34.37 -8.83 -14.12
N GLU A 190 35.00 -7.80 -14.69
CA GLU A 190 36.04 -7.01 -14.01
C GLU A 190 35.50 -6.38 -12.73
N LEU A 191 34.35 -5.68 -12.81
CA LEU A 191 33.67 -5.08 -11.66
C LEU A 191 33.38 -6.12 -10.56
N ALA A 192 32.87 -7.30 -10.93
CA ALA A 192 32.61 -8.38 -9.98
C ALA A 192 33.90 -8.87 -9.30
N GLY A 193 35.01 -8.92 -10.04
CA GLY A 193 36.33 -9.21 -9.50
C GLY A 193 36.84 -8.14 -8.53
N GLU A 194 36.51 -6.86 -8.77
CA GLU A 194 36.91 -5.76 -7.89
C GLU A 194 36.10 -5.71 -6.58
N ILE A 195 34.78 -5.88 -6.66
CA ILE A 195 33.89 -5.84 -5.49
C ILE A 195 34.18 -6.98 -4.51
N THR A 196 34.66 -8.12 -5.00
CA THR A 196 35.00 -9.29 -4.17
C THR A 196 36.37 -9.20 -3.51
N ARG A 197 37.15 -8.15 -3.78
CA ARG A 197 38.45 -7.94 -3.14
C ARG A 197 38.25 -7.74 -1.62
N PRO A 198 39.03 -8.42 -0.77
CA PRO A 198 39.00 -8.19 0.67
C PRO A 198 39.30 -6.72 1.01
N GLY A 199 38.50 -6.14 1.89
CA GLY A 199 38.72 -4.77 2.39
C GLY A 199 38.02 -3.66 1.61
N VAL A 200 37.27 -3.98 0.55
CA VAL A 200 36.44 -3.00 -0.17
C VAL A 200 35.26 -2.59 0.70
N THR A 201 35.08 -1.29 0.88
CA THR A 201 34.01 -0.68 1.67
C THR A 201 32.73 -0.47 0.85
N THR A 202 31.58 -0.33 1.53
CA THR A 202 30.28 -0.08 0.87
C THR A 202 30.30 1.19 0.01
N ASP A 203 30.99 2.23 0.46
CA ASP A 203 31.12 3.50 -0.28
C ASP A 203 31.96 3.34 -1.55
N GLU A 204 33.00 2.50 -1.50
CA GLU A 204 33.80 2.17 -2.68
C GLU A 204 32.98 1.35 -3.68
N ILE A 205 32.20 0.36 -3.21
CA ILE A 205 31.27 -0.40 -4.07
C ILE A 205 30.26 0.53 -4.75
N ALA A 206 29.67 1.46 -4.00
CA ALA A 206 28.71 2.43 -4.56
C ALA A 206 29.36 3.28 -5.66
N LYS A 207 30.60 3.74 -5.45
CA LYS A 207 31.37 4.49 -6.45
C LYS A 207 31.71 3.66 -7.68
N MET A 208 32.03 2.38 -7.50
CA MET A 208 32.34 1.44 -8.60
C MET A 208 31.11 1.10 -9.45
N ILE A 209 29.95 0.90 -8.82
CA ILE A 209 28.70 0.51 -9.51
C ILE A 209 28.00 1.75 -10.12
N GLY A 210 28.17 2.92 -9.53
CA GLY A 210 27.47 4.15 -9.93
C GLY A 210 27.52 4.45 -11.44
N PRO A 211 28.66 4.35 -12.16
CA PRO A 211 28.71 4.58 -13.60
C PRO A 211 27.86 3.61 -14.43
N PHE A 212 27.60 2.40 -13.93
CA PHE A 212 26.71 1.44 -14.59
C PHE A 212 25.24 1.79 -14.36
N LEU A 213 24.89 2.26 -13.16
CA LEU A 213 23.52 2.65 -12.81
C LEU A 213 23.07 3.93 -13.51
N THR A 214 24.00 4.82 -13.87
CA THR A 214 23.70 6.05 -14.60
C THR A 214 23.70 5.89 -16.12
N GLN A 215 23.90 4.67 -16.65
CA GLN A 215 23.80 4.43 -18.09
C GLN A 215 22.35 4.63 -18.57
N PRO A 216 22.11 5.32 -19.71
CA PRO A 216 20.75 5.58 -20.20
C PRO A 216 19.90 4.32 -20.39
N ALA A 217 20.50 3.21 -20.83
CA ALA A 217 19.80 1.94 -21.01
C ALA A 217 19.36 1.34 -19.66
N VAL A 218 20.20 1.42 -18.63
CA VAL A 218 19.89 0.94 -17.28
C VAL A 218 18.81 1.82 -16.65
N ILE A 219 18.94 3.15 -16.77
CA ILE A 219 17.91 4.10 -16.33
C ILE A 219 16.57 3.78 -17.02
N ALA A 220 16.56 3.66 -18.34
CA ALA A 220 15.34 3.33 -19.10
C ALA A 220 14.74 1.98 -18.66
N ALA A 221 15.58 0.98 -18.38
CA ALA A 221 15.14 -0.32 -17.88
C ALA A 221 14.52 -0.22 -16.47
N VAL A 222 15.13 0.54 -15.56
CA VAL A 222 14.58 0.80 -14.22
C VAL A 222 13.25 1.56 -14.31
N PHE A 223 13.14 2.58 -15.14
CA PHE A 223 11.87 3.28 -15.39
C PHE A 223 10.80 2.34 -15.95
N ALA A 224 11.14 1.54 -16.98
CA ALA A 224 10.20 0.58 -17.56
C ALA A 224 9.70 -0.42 -16.52
N PHE A 225 10.58 -0.91 -15.65
CA PHE A 225 10.19 -1.86 -14.61
C PHE A 225 9.35 -1.18 -13.51
N VAL A 226 9.89 -0.14 -12.87
CA VAL A 226 9.30 0.47 -11.66
C VAL A 226 8.09 1.36 -11.96
N ALA A 227 8.07 2.05 -13.09
CA ALA A 227 6.98 2.96 -13.46
C ALA A 227 5.93 2.33 -14.38
N VAL A 228 6.16 1.13 -14.93
CA VAL A 228 5.20 0.47 -15.82
C VAL A 228 4.88 -0.95 -15.35
N VAL A 229 5.87 -1.84 -15.26
CA VAL A 229 5.65 -3.27 -14.91
C VAL A 229 5.09 -3.43 -13.49
N VAL A 230 5.70 -2.77 -12.51
CA VAL A 230 5.24 -2.79 -11.11
C VAL A 230 3.79 -2.28 -11.01
N PRO A 231 3.43 -1.06 -11.48
CA PRO A 231 2.04 -0.61 -11.49
C PRO A 231 1.06 -1.53 -12.23
N LEU A 232 1.46 -2.15 -13.34
CA LEU A 232 0.62 -3.14 -14.04
C LEU A 232 0.23 -4.30 -13.11
N ILE A 233 1.22 -4.90 -12.44
CA ILE A 233 1.03 -6.03 -11.52
C ILE A 233 0.21 -5.59 -10.32
N GLU A 234 0.65 -4.52 -9.66
CA GLU A 234 0.03 -4.05 -8.43
C GLU A 234 -1.43 -3.67 -8.64
N GLU A 235 -1.76 -2.87 -9.66
CA GLU A 235 -3.13 -2.40 -9.87
C GLU A 235 -4.10 -3.52 -10.28
N ALA A 236 -3.59 -4.64 -10.79
CA ALA A 236 -4.40 -5.83 -11.05
C ALA A 236 -4.73 -6.61 -9.77
N ILE A 237 -3.77 -6.69 -8.84
CA ILE A 237 -3.84 -7.54 -7.64
C ILE A 237 -4.35 -6.80 -6.41
N LYS A 238 -3.97 -5.52 -6.21
CA LYS A 238 -4.43 -4.64 -5.10
C LYS A 238 -5.92 -4.75 -4.78
N PRO A 239 -6.86 -4.83 -5.74
CA PRO A 239 -8.28 -5.02 -5.44
C PRO A 239 -8.64 -6.48 -5.08
N ILE A 240 -7.71 -7.28 -4.53
CA ILE A 240 -7.95 -8.68 -4.14
C ILE A 240 -9.18 -8.87 -3.25
N GLY A 241 -9.45 -7.94 -2.33
CA GLY A 241 -10.66 -8.00 -1.52
C GLY A 241 -11.95 -7.83 -2.34
N VAL A 242 -11.90 -7.12 -3.48
CA VAL A 242 -13.01 -7.03 -4.43
C VAL A 242 -13.14 -8.34 -5.21
N TRP A 243 -12.02 -8.90 -5.70
CA TRP A 243 -11.98 -10.20 -6.39
C TRP A 243 -12.57 -11.33 -5.55
N LEU A 244 -12.18 -11.43 -4.26
CA LEU A 244 -12.73 -12.42 -3.33
C LEU A 244 -14.24 -12.26 -3.10
N LEU A 245 -14.79 -11.08 -3.34
CA LEU A 245 -16.22 -10.77 -3.25
C LEU A 245 -16.93 -10.81 -4.60
N PHE A 246 -16.32 -11.42 -5.62
CA PHE A 246 -16.97 -11.70 -6.89
C PHE A 246 -18.35 -12.33 -6.68
N GLY A 247 -19.36 -11.84 -7.40
CA GLY A 247 -20.75 -12.27 -7.24
C GLY A 247 -21.47 -11.82 -5.95
N ARG A 248 -20.76 -11.34 -4.92
CA ARG A 248 -21.34 -10.84 -3.65
C ARG A 248 -21.56 -9.33 -3.62
N LEU A 249 -20.85 -8.57 -4.46
CA LEU A 249 -21.04 -7.12 -4.61
C LEU A 249 -22.13 -6.83 -5.66
N ARG A 250 -23.19 -6.12 -5.26
CA ARG A 250 -24.36 -5.84 -6.11
C ARG A 250 -24.35 -4.48 -6.80
N ARG A 251 -23.51 -3.53 -6.34
CA ARG A 251 -23.49 -2.15 -6.84
C ARG A 251 -22.05 -1.67 -7.05
N PRO A 252 -21.74 -0.90 -8.12
CA PRO A 252 -20.41 -0.33 -8.32
C PRO A 252 -19.92 0.53 -7.15
N ALA A 253 -20.82 1.20 -6.43
CA ALA A 253 -20.48 1.93 -5.21
C ALA A 253 -19.93 1.04 -4.08
N ALA A 254 -20.40 -0.19 -3.98
CA ALA A 254 -19.86 -1.17 -3.03
C ALA A 254 -18.50 -1.71 -3.51
N GLY A 255 -18.29 -1.82 -4.83
CA GLY A 255 -16.99 -2.09 -5.44
C GLY A 255 -15.97 -1.00 -5.13
N PHE A 256 -16.36 0.27 -5.27
CA PHE A 256 -15.53 1.41 -4.90
C PHE A 256 -15.11 1.36 -3.43
N ALA A 257 -16.06 1.20 -2.52
CA ALA A 257 -15.78 1.14 -1.09
C ALA A 257 -14.89 -0.05 -0.69
N ALA A 258 -15.14 -1.23 -1.27
CA ALA A 258 -14.27 -2.40 -1.07
C ALA A 258 -12.87 -2.16 -1.66
N GLY A 259 -12.77 -1.54 -2.83
CA GLY A 259 -11.50 -1.16 -3.44
C GLY A 259 -10.69 -0.20 -2.56
N LEU A 260 -11.32 0.86 -2.03
CA LEU A 260 -10.67 1.80 -1.10
C LEU A 260 -10.12 1.08 0.14
N LEU A 261 -10.87 0.13 0.71
CA LEU A 261 -10.44 -0.65 1.87
C LEU A 261 -9.29 -1.61 1.55
N SER A 262 -9.35 -2.28 0.39
CA SER A 262 -8.28 -3.17 -0.08
C SER A 262 -6.99 -2.37 -0.33
N GLY A 263 -7.11 -1.22 -1.02
CA GLY A 263 -5.98 -0.31 -1.26
C GLY A 263 -5.43 0.32 0.01
N ALA A 264 -6.28 0.58 1.02
CA ALA A 264 -5.84 1.04 2.33
C ALA A 264 -5.03 -0.03 3.09
N GLY A 265 -5.42 -1.29 2.98
CA GLY A 265 -4.63 -2.41 3.51
C GLY A 265 -3.26 -2.47 2.84
N TYR A 266 -3.23 -2.39 1.51
CA TYR A 266 -1.97 -2.39 0.75
C TYR A 266 -1.07 -1.21 1.10
N ALA A 267 -1.64 0.01 1.11
CA ALA A 267 -0.92 1.22 1.48
C ALA A 267 -0.34 1.15 2.90
N MET A 268 -1.07 0.54 3.83
CA MET A 268 -0.58 0.32 5.19
C MET A 268 0.61 -0.64 5.19
N PHE A 269 0.53 -1.77 4.49
CA PHE A 269 1.65 -2.71 4.37
C PHE A 269 2.90 -2.01 3.81
N GLU A 270 2.76 -1.37 2.65
CA GLU A 270 3.89 -0.79 1.93
C GLU A 270 4.52 0.37 2.73
N SER A 271 3.71 1.24 3.31
CA SER A 271 4.21 2.38 4.07
C SER A 271 4.79 1.99 5.43
N LEU A 272 4.29 0.91 6.04
CA LEU A 272 4.92 0.33 7.23
C LEU A 272 6.23 -0.39 6.92
N ALA A 273 6.50 -0.80 5.68
CA ALA A 273 7.81 -1.36 5.31
C ALA A 273 8.86 -0.29 4.98
N ALA A 274 8.44 0.96 4.75
CA ALA A 274 9.29 2.06 4.33
C ALA A 274 9.73 2.95 5.50
N PHE A 275 10.73 2.49 6.26
CA PHE A 275 11.31 3.22 7.38
C PHE A 275 12.41 4.18 6.96
N SER A 276 12.59 5.24 7.74
CA SER A 276 13.72 6.18 7.64
C SER A 276 14.01 6.75 9.03
N SER A 277 15.28 6.82 9.42
CA SER A 277 15.72 7.45 10.67
C SER A 277 16.12 8.91 10.45
N GLY A 278 16.43 9.61 11.55
CA GLY A 278 17.05 10.93 11.51
C GLY A 278 16.22 12.01 10.81
N GLU A 279 16.91 12.95 10.18
CA GLU A 279 16.30 14.15 9.58
C GLU A 279 15.37 13.84 8.40
N GLN A 280 15.57 12.71 7.71
CA GLN A 280 14.70 12.31 6.60
C GLN A 280 13.35 11.73 7.07
N TRP A 281 13.17 11.43 8.36
CA TRP A 281 11.94 10.78 8.84
C TRP A 281 10.67 11.54 8.46
N ALA A 282 10.66 12.86 8.66
CA ALA A 282 9.47 13.67 8.39
C ALA A 282 9.15 13.76 6.89
N SER A 283 10.17 13.98 6.05
CA SER A 283 9.97 14.10 4.60
C SER A 283 9.52 12.78 3.97
N VAL A 284 10.13 11.65 4.38
CA VAL A 284 9.72 10.31 3.96
C VAL A 284 8.30 10.00 4.41
N THR A 285 7.97 10.29 5.68
CA THR A 285 6.62 10.06 6.23
C THR A 285 5.56 10.86 5.48
N ILE A 286 5.84 12.14 5.16
CA ILE A 286 4.93 12.98 4.36
C ILE A 286 4.77 12.40 2.95
N ALA A 287 5.85 11.96 2.31
CA ALA A 287 5.78 11.34 0.99
C ALA A 287 4.89 10.08 1.01
N ARG A 288 4.94 9.27 2.09
CA ARG A 288 4.08 8.08 2.25
C ARG A 288 2.59 8.42 2.33
N MET A 289 2.22 9.61 2.81
CA MET A 289 0.83 10.06 2.77
C MET A 289 0.32 10.20 1.34
N GLY A 290 1.17 10.70 0.43
CA GLY A 290 0.85 10.81 -0.99
C GLY A 290 0.76 9.44 -1.65
N THR A 291 1.71 8.53 -1.38
CA THR A 291 1.66 7.14 -1.85
C THR A 291 0.37 6.44 -1.40
N ALA A 292 -0.01 6.62 -0.13
CA ALA A 292 -1.27 6.08 0.39
C ALA A 292 -2.50 6.62 -0.35
N ALA A 293 -2.52 7.91 -0.70
CA ALA A 293 -3.61 8.49 -1.48
C ALA A 293 -3.72 7.87 -2.87
N VAL A 294 -2.59 7.63 -3.55
CA VAL A 294 -2.52 6.93 -4.84
C VAL A 294 -3.11 5.54 -4.71
N HIS A 295 -2.55 4.69 -3.85
CA HIS A 295 -3.00 3.29 -3.70
C HIS A 295 -4.47 3.16 -3.31
N VAL A 296 -4.94 3.98 -2.38
CA VAL A 296 -6.34 3.95 -1.96
C VAL A 296 -7.25 4.31 -3.13
N VAL A 297 -6.97 5.42 -3.85
CA VAL A 297 -7.85 5.85 -4.93
C VAL A 297 -7.79 4.92 -6.13
N THR A 298 -6.61 4.46 -6.54
CA THR A 298 -6.45 3.59 -7.72
C THR A 298 -7.19 2.28 -7.50
N THR A 299 -7.00 1.66 -6.33
CA THR A 299 -7.72 0.43 -5.96
C THR A 299 -9.23 0.66 -5.85
N GLY A 300 -9.66 1.82 -5.33
CA GLY A 300 -11.06 2.22 -5.29
C GLY A 300 -11.70 2.30 -6.68
N LEU A 301 -11.04 2.98 -7.62
CA LEU A 301 -11.52 3.12 -9.00
C LEU A 301 -11.54 1.78 -9.73
N THR A 302 -10.52 0.95 -9.57
CA THR A 302 -10.49 -0.40 -10.12
C THR A 302 -11.61 -1.25 -9.53
N GLY A 303 -11.85 -1.20 -8.22
CA GLY A 303 -12.96 -1.89 -7.56
C GLY A 303 -14.34 -1.47 -8.08
N TRP A 304 -14.54 -0.17 -8.34
CA TRP A 304 -15.74 0.34 -9.01
C TRP A 304 -15.91 -0.24 -10.42
N ALA A 305 -14.84 -0.21 -11.21
CA ALA A 305 -14.87 -0.66 -12.60
C ALA A 305 -15.04 -2.18 -12.72
N LEU A 306 -14.44 -2.96 -11.82
CA LEU A 306 -14.60 -4.41 -11.74
C LEU A 306 -16.07 -4.80 -11.51
N VAL A 307 -16.71 -4.21 -10.50
CA VAL A 307 -18.12 -4.49 -10.23
C VAL A 307 -19.03 -4.00 -11.37
N GLY A 308 -18.70 -2.87 -12.00
CA GLY A 308 -19.38 -2.41 -13.21
C GLY A 308 -19.25 -3.38 -14.37
N ALA A 309 -18.07 -3.96 -14.60
CA ALA A 309 -17.85 -4.98 -15.61
C ALA A 309 -18.66 -6.26 -15.32
N TRP A 310 -18.66 -6.74 -14.07
CA TRP A 310 -19.35 -7.98 -13.69
C TRP A 310 -20.88 -7.86 -13.75
N ARG A 311 -21.42 -6.69 -13.40
CA ARG A 311 -22.88 -6.48 -13.28
C ARG A 311 -23.51 -5.86 -14.52
N GLU A 312 -22.80 -4.92 -15.15
CA GLU A 312 -23.31 -4.10 -16.24
C GLU A 312 -22.61 -4.42 -17.58
N LYS A 313 -21.71 -5.41 -17.62
CA LYS A 313 -20.90 -5.80 -18.81
C LYS A 313 -20.07 -4.64 -19.39
N ARG A 314 -19.69 -3.68 -18.55
CA ARG A 314 -18.92 -2.47 -18.94
C ARG A 314 -17.41 -2.75 -19.02
N TYR A 315 -17.00 -3.69 -19.86
CA TYR A 315 -15.59 -4.11 -19.98
C TYR A 315 -14.67 -3.01 -20.52
N LEU A 316 -15.16 -2.18 -21.46
CA LEU A 316 -14.39 -1.03 -21.94
C LEU A 316 -14.07 -0.04 -20.81
N GLN A 317 -15.04 0.21 -19.92
CA GLN A 317 -14.81 1.05 -18.75
C GLN A 317 -13.74 0.45 -17.82
N LEU A 318 -13.75 -0.87 -17.63
CA LEU A 318 -12.72 -1.55 -16.86
C LEU A 318 -11.34 -1.35 -17.48
N GLY A 319 -11.20 -1.60 -18.79
CA GLY A 319 -9.94 -1.39 -19.51
C GLY A 319 -9.42 0.05 -19.41
N LEU A 320 -10.28 1.04 -19.69
CA LEU A 320 -9.90 2.45 -19.60
C LEU A 320 -9.56 2.88 -18.17
N THR A 321 -10.30 2.38 -17.17
CA THR A 321 -10.01 2.68 -15.76
C THR A 321 -8.68 2.06 -15.35
N TYR A 322 -8.41 0.82 -15.76
CA TYR A 322 -7.16 0.12 -15.48
C TYR A 322 -5.95 0.87 -16.06
N LEU A 323 -6.02 1.28 -17.33
CA LEU A 323 -4.97 2.10 -17.94
C LEU A 323 -4.78 3.44 -17.22
N ALA A 324 -5.88 4.09 -16.81
CA ALA A 324 -5.79 5.37 -16.09
C ALA A 324 -5.15 5.22 -14.70
N VAL A 325 -5.46 4.15 -13.95
CA VAL A 325 -4.85 3.93 -12.63
C VAL A 325 -3.39 3.52 -12.73
N ILE A 326 -3.01 2.74 -13.76
CA ILE A 326 -1.60 2.44 -14.06
C ILE A 326 -0.85 3.72 -14.37
N ALA A 327 -1.42 4.63 -15.18
CA ALA A 327 -0.79 5.90 -15.48
C ALA A 327 -0.60 6.76 -14.23
N LEU A 328 -1.62 6.88 -13.37
CA LEU A 328 -1.49 7.64 -12.11
C LEU A 328 -0.41 7.07 -11.20
N HIS A 329 -0.42 5.75 -11.00
CA HIS A 329 0.55 5.08 -10.14
C HIS A 329 1.96 5.06 -10.76
N GLY A 330 2.05 4.86 -12.08
CA GLY A 330 3.30 4.91 -12.83
C GLY A 330 3.95 6.28 -12.84
N VAL A 331 3.17 7.38 -12.90
CA VAL A 331 3.71 8.73 -12.72
C VAL A 331 4.28 8.91 -11.33
N TRP A 332 3.59 8.43 -10.28
CA TRP A 332 4.11 8.47 -8.90
C TRP A 332 5.47 7.76 -8.82
N ASN A 333 5.51 6.49 -9.22
CA ASN A 333 6.73 5.68 -9.20
C ASN A 333 7.85 6.26 -10.07
N GLY A 334 7.52 6.73 -11.27
CA GLY A 334 8.47 7.36 -12.17
C GLY A 334 9.12 8.61 -11.55
N MET A 335 8.34 9.47 -10.88
CA MET A 335 8.92 10.64 -10.20
C MET A 335 9.80 10.26 -9.01
N THR A 336 9.48 9.17 -8.29
CA THR A 336 10.36 8.63 -7.24
C THR A 336 11.68 8.10 -7.82
N VAL A 337 11.63 7.39 -8.95
CA VAL A 337 12.84 6.94 -9.66
C VAL A 337 13.66 8.13 -10.16
N THR A 338 13.03 9.16 -10.71
CA THR A 338 13.69 10.41 -11.13
C THR A 338 14.49 11.04 -9.99
N LEU A 339 13.89 11.14 -8.79
CA LEU A 339 14.57 11.68 -7.61
C LEU A 339 15.80 10.84 -7.23
N LEU A 340 15.64 9.52 -7.18
CA LEU A 340 16.72 8.59 -6.83
C LEU A 340 17.88 8.65 -7.84
N VAL A 341 17.57 8.63 -9.14
CA VAL A 341 18.57 8.67 -10.21
C VAL A 341 19.31 10.01 -10.20
N SER A 342 18.61 11.12 -9.95
CA SER A 342 19.22 12.45 -9.87
C SER A 342 20.17 12.58 -8.66
N GLU A 343 19.81 12.01 -7.51
CA GLU A 343 20.65 11.99 -6.32
C GLU A 343 21.92 11.15 -6.55
N LEU A 344 21.76 9.97 -7.16
CA LEU A 344 22.89 9.11 -7.52
C LEU A 344 23.83 9.75 -8.55
N ALA A 345 23.29 10.47 -9.54
CA ALA A 345 24.11 11.18 -10.51
C ALA A 345 24.92 12.32 -9.87
N ALA A 346 24.33 13.02 -8.88
CA ALA A 346 25.00 14.10 -8.17
C ALA A 346 26.16 13.60 -7.29
N SER A 347 26.02 12.43 -6.66
CA SER A 347 27.05 11.87 -5.77
C SER A 347 28.31 11.40 -6.50
N GLN A 348 28.20 11.06 -7.78
CA GLN A 348 29.30 10.51 -8.57
C GLN A 348 30.24 11.59 -9.15
N SER A 349 30.06 12.88 -8.84
CA SER A 349 30.78 14.03 -9.46
C SER A 349 30.71 14.12 -11.00
N ASN A 350 30.06 13.15 -11.65
CA ASN A 350 29.61 13.15 -13.04
C ASN A 350 28.33 14.00 -13.20
N SER A 351 28.27 15.17 -12.56
CA SER A 351 27.17 16.12 -12.68
C SER A 351 27.02 16.72 -14.08
N GLN A 352 27.87 16.30 -15.03
CA GLN A 352 27.78 16.63 -16.44
C GLN A 352 26.75 15.73 -17.15
N GLU A 353 25.74 16.40 -17.76
CA GLU A 353 24.93 15.94 -18.89
C GLU A 353 23.61 15.15 -18.67
N MET A 354 22.87 15.37 -17.57
CA MET A 354 21.44 15.00 -17.53
C MET A 354 20.50 16.19 -17.24
N PRO A 355 20.49 17.25 -18.07
CA PRO A 355 19.71 18.46 -17.81
C PRO A 355 18.21 18.18 -17.67
N VAL A 356 17.69 17.24 -18.47
CA VAL A 356 16.28 16.83 -18.39
C VAL A 356 15.97 16.12 -17.07
N MET A 357 16.83 15.20 -16.62
CA MET A 357 16.63 14.46 -15.36
C MET A 357 16.69 15.41 -14.16
N ASN A 358 17.66 16.33 -14.14
CA ASN A 358 17.78 17.33 -13.08
C ASN A 358 16.58 18.28 -13.04
N ALA A 359 16.08 18.71 -14.20
CA ALA A 359 14.86 19.53 -14.28
C ALA A 359 13.64 18.77 -13.78
N LEU A 360 13.48 17.50 -14.16
CA LEU A 360 12.39 16.64 -13.69
C LEU A 360 12.49 16.36 -12.19
N ALA A 361 13.69 16.11 -11.67
CA ALA A 361 13.93 15.90 -10.23
C ALA A 361 13.58 17.16 -9.43
N THR A 362 13.96 18.35 -9.92
CA THR A 362 13.58 19.63 -9.33
C THR A 362 12.06 19.82 -9.31
N ALA A 363 11.37 19.40 -10.38
CA ALA A 363 9.91 19.49 -10.48
C ALA A 363 9.18 18.38 -9.68
N ALA A 364 9.86 17.28 -9.34
CA ALA A 364 9.24 16.07 -8.81
C ALA A 364 8.43 16.28 -7.52
N PRO A 365 8.92 17.01 -6.50
CA PRO A 365 8.13 17.26 -5.29
C PRO A 365 6.80 17.97 -5.59
N PHE A 366 6.80 18.91 -6.54
CA PHE A 366 5.59 19.63 -6.96
C PHE A 366 4.62 18.73 -7.72
N ILE A 367 5.13 17.89 -8.61
CA ILE A 367 4.33 16.91 -9.37
C ILE A 367 3.70 15.89 -8.41
N LEU A 368 4.47 15.35 -7.48
CA LEU A 368 3.99 14.42 -6.45
C LEU A 368 2.96 15.10 -5.52
N GLY A 369 3.20 16.35 -5.13
CA GLY A 369 2.24 17.15 -4.35
C GLY A 369 0.91 17.35 -5.09
N LEU A 370 0.98 17.74 -6.37
CA LEU A 370 -0.21 17.92 -7.22
C LEU A 370 -0.95 16.59 -7.44
N LEU A 371 -0.21 15.49 -7.67
CA LEU A 371 -0.76 14.15 -7.84
C LEU A 371 -1.46 13.68 -6.55
N THR A 372 -0.91 13.99 -5.39
CA THR A 372 -1.55 13.72 -4.09
C THR A 372 -2.89 14.46 -3.99
N ILE A 373 -2.91 15.76 -4.29
CA ILE A 373 -4.14 16.58 -4.27
C ILE A 373 -5.16 16.03 -5.26
N LEU A 374 -4.73 15.63 -6.47
CA LEU A 374 -5.58 15.00 -7.47
C LEU A 374 -6.20 13.70 -6.93
N CYS A 375 -5.40 12.82 -6.33
CA CYS A 375 -5.88 11.54 -5.79
C CYS A 375 -6.91 11.74 -4.67
N ILE A 376 -6.64 12.66 -3.73
CA ILE A 376 -7.60 13.03 -2.67
C ILE A 376 -8.88 13.61 -3.28
N SER A 377 -8.76 14.47 -4.29
CA SER A 377 -9.90 15.07 -4.99
C SER A 377 -10.73 14.01 -5.70
N LEU A 378 -10.09 13.04 -6.36
CA LEU A 378 -10.77 11.91 -6.99
C LEU A 378 -11.57 11.09 -5.98
N ILE A 379 -11.01 10.78 -4.80
CA ILE A 379 -11.74 10.10 -3.72
C ILE A 379 -13.03 10.86 -3.37
N LEU A 380 -12.93 12.18 -3.16
CA LEU A 380 -14.08 13.02 -2.80
C LEU A 380 -15.12 13.13 -3.93
N ILE A 381 -14.67 13.33 -5.17
CA ILE A 381 -15.53 13.46 -6.35
C ILE A 381 -16.28 12.16 -6.60
N TRP A 382 -15.58 11.02 -6.59
CA TRP A 382 -16.20 9.71 -6.82
C TRP A 382 -17.15 9.31 -5.71
N ASN A 383 -16.79 9.55 -4.45
CA ASN A 383 -17.69 9.37 -3.34
C ASN A 383 -18.99 10.19 -3.52
N ARG A 384 -18.89 11.49 -3.87
CA ARG A 384 -20.07 12.33 -4.15
C ARG A 384 -20.89 11.82 -5.33
N LYS A 385 -20.23 11.42 -6.42
CA LYS A 385 -20.87 10.89 -7.64
C LYS A 385 -21.64 9.61 -7.35
N LEU A 386 -21.08 8.69 -6.56
CA LEU A 386 -21.68 7.39 -6.26
C LEU A 386 -22.81 7.46 -5.22
N ARG A 387 -22.93 8.58 -4.49
CA ARG A 387 -24.09 8.86 -3.62
C ARG A 387 -25.34 9.31 -4.40
N ARG A 388 -25.16 10.10 -5.47
CA ARG A 388 -26.28 10.71 -6.22
C ARG A 388 -27.28 9.68 -6.79
N PRO A 389 -26.85 8.56 -7.39
CA PRO A 389 -27.76 7.51 -7.86
C PRO A 389 -28.62 6.88 -6.75
N GLN A 390 -28.18 6.93 -5.49
CA GLN A 390 -28.89 6.29 -4.38
C GLN A 390 -30.02 7.14 -3.79
N ALA A 391 -29.89 8.47 -3.85
CA ALA A 391 -30.97 9.36 -3.42
C ALA A 391 -32.19 9.29 -4.34
N ALA A 392 -32.00 8.91 -5.60
CA ALA A 392 -33.05 8.79 -6.61
C ALA A 392 -33.80 7.43 -6.59
N THR A 393 -33.22 6.38 -5.99
CA THR A 393 -33.78 5.02 -5.96
C THR A 393 -34.19 4.58 -4.55
N ALA A 394 -34.44 5.51 -3.63
CA ALA A 394 -34.97 5.18 -2.30
C ALA A 394 -36.44 4.77 -2.40
N ASP A 395 -36.70 3.61 -3.01
CA ASP A 395 -37.96 2.90 -2.93
C ASP A 395 -38.05 2.24 -1.53
N PRO A 396 -39.07 2.56 -0.72
CA PRO A 396 -39.25 2.00 0.62
C PRO A 396 -39.34 0.46 0.65
N SER A 397 -39.68 -0.19 -0.46
CA SER A 397 -39.87 -1.64 -0.54
C SER A 397 -38.58 -2.48 -0.38
N ILE A 398 -37.40 -1.89 -0.61
CA ILE A 398 -36.11 -2.60 -0.52
C ILE A 398 -35.53 -2.59 0.91
N GLN A 399 -36.07 -1.78 1.84
CA GLN A 399 -35.63 -1.80 3.24
C GLN A 399 -36.09 -3.05 4.00
N ALA A 400 -37.17 -3.70 3.55
CA ALA A 400 -37.73 -4.90 4.18
C ALA A 400 -36.85 -6.17 4.05
N ASP A 401 -35.89 -6.19 3.10
CA ASP A 401 -35.04 -7.37 2.83
C ASP A 401 -33.69 -7.29 3.58
N THR A 402 -33.57 -6.41 4.58
CA THR A 402 -32.41 -6.33 5.49
C THR A 402 -32.72 -6.77 6.92
N THR A 403 -33.98 -7.15 7.18
CA THR A 403 -34.39 -7.88 8.37
C THR A 403 -34.43 -9.37 8.03
N ASP A 404 -33.30 -10.05 8.21
CA ASP A 404 -33.34 -11.47 8.61
C ASP A 404 -33.89 -11.52 10.04
N SER A 405 -35.19 -11.27 10.18
CA SER A 405 -35.98 -11.74 11.31
C SER A 405 -36.52 -13.11 10.92
N GLU A 406 -35.75 -14.16 11.21
CA GLU A 406 -36.33 -15.48 11.40
C GLU A 406 -37.34 -15.34 12.54
N VAL A 407 -38.61 -15.37 12.14
CA VAL A 407 -39.82 -15.54 12.92
C VAL A 407 -39.56 -16.52 14.07
N ILE A 408 -39.41 -16.00 15.30
CA ILE A 408 -39.73 -16.78 16.49
C ILE A 408 -41.25 -16.69 16.61
N GLY A 409 -41.91 -17.74 16.13
CA GLY A 409 -43.34 -17.93 16.31
C GLY A 409 -43.65 -18.05 17.80
N ASN A 410 -44.63 -17.27 18.24
CA ASN A 410 -45.44 -17.56 19.40
C ASN A 410 -46.01 -18.97 19.28
N VAL A 411 -45.58 -19.89 20.13
CA VAL A 411 -46.41 -20.99 20.65
C VAL A 411 -45.99 -21.26 22.09
N LEU A 412 -46.88 -20.87 23.00
CA LEU A 412 -47.03 -21.23 24.43
C LEU A 412 -45.98 -20.70 25.43
#